data_AF-D9S149-F1
#
_entry.id   AF-D9S149-F1
#
_cell.length_a   1.000
_cell.length_b   1.000
_cell.length_c   1.000
_cell.angle_alpha   90.00
_cell.angle_beta   90.00
_cell.angle_gamma   90.00
#
_symmetry.space_group_name_H-M   'P 1'
#
loop_
_entity.id
_entity.type
_entity.pdbx_description
1 polymer ?
#
loop_
_entity_poly.entity_id
_entity_poly.type
_entity_poly.pdbx_seq_one_letter_code
_entity_poly.pdbx_strand_id
1 'polypeptide(L)'
;MRHYSKEEWMLFKNGCGTPEKLRNMEEHLYRCDCCLELFLSEIGDDEMRDASRKISPDFDKKVLAAAKKEFLEFGRKRVLRTPGFNKLIAYYTACAMITIMLMTAGLSLKVAEKLGMLANTAWGNRIEQGVSLNWPTKVAKKANEWIINFETGKGGFGIE
;
A
#
# COMPACT_ATOMS: atom_id res chain seq x y z
N MET A 1 -9.64 -25.94 -9.03
CA MET A 1 -10.47 -24.87 -8.42
C MET A 1 -11.90 -25.07 -8.89
N ARG A 2 -12.91 -24.78 -8.06
CA ARG A 2 -14.31 -24.91 -8.49
C ARG A 2 -14.69 -23.66 -9.30
N HIS A 3 -15.10 -23.84 -10.54
CA HIS A 3 -15.73 -22.80 -11.35
C HIS A 3 -17.22 -22.75 -11.01
N TYR A 4 -17.78 -21.55 -10.97
CA TYR A 4 -19.21 -21.34 -10.73
C TYR A 4 -20.01 -21.53 -12.01
N SER A 5 -21.20 -22.10 -11.90
CA SER A 5 -22.09 -22.30 -13.06
C SER A 5 -22.79 -21.01 -13.47
N LYS A 6 -23.32 -21.00 -14.70
CA LYS A 6 -24.13 -19.89 -15.24
C LYS A 6 -25.31 -19.52 -14.33
N GLU A 7 -25.97 -20.53 -13.73
CA GLU A 7 -27.09 -20.35 -12.81
C GLU A 7 -26.67 -19.61 -11.53
N GLU A 8 -25.49 -19.93 -11.01
CA GLU A 8 -24.94 -19.25 -9.84
C GLU A 8 -24.58 -17.79 -10.14
N TRP A 9 -24.06 -17.50 -11.33
CA TRP A 9 -23.82 -16.11 -11.77
C TRP A 9 -25.10 -15.31 -11.96
N MET A 10 -26.18 -15.94 -12.41
CA MET A 10 -27.50 -15.29 -12.47
C MET A 10 -28.04 -14.97 -11.08
N LEU A 11 -27.83 -15.85 -10.10
CA LEU A 11 -28.19 -15.57 -8.70
C LEU A 11 -27.33 -14.43 -8.13
N PHE A 12 -26.02 -14.43 -8.41
CA PHE A 12 -25.09 -13.36 -8.03
C PHE A 12 -25.53 -12.01 -8.60
N LYS A 13 -25.86 -11.96 -9.89
CA LYS A 13 -26.32 -10.75 -10.60
C LYS A 13 -27.61 -10.17 -10.03
N ASN A 14 -28.54 -11.03 -9.60
CA ASN A 14 -29.78 -10.62 -8.95
C ASN A 14 -29.60 -10.27 -7.46
N GLY A 15 -28.38 -10.34 -6.92
CA GLY A 15 -28.10 -10.12 -5.49
C GLY A 15 -28.70 -11.21 -4.59
N CYS A 16 -29.11 -12.35 -5.16
CA CYS A 16 -29.71 -13.46 -4.43
C CYS A 16 -28.61 -14.37 -3.87
N GLY A 17 -28.19 -14.13 -2.64
CA GLY A 17 -27.22 -14.97 -1.94
C GLY A 17 -26.87 -14.47 -0.55
N THR A 18 -26.13 -15.27 0.20
CA THR A 18 -25.51 -14.79 1.45
C THR A 18 -24.36 -13.82 1.12
N PRO A 19 -24.12 -12.78 1.94
CA PRO A 19 -23.07 -11.79 1.66
C PRO A 19 -21.68 -12.43 1.56
N GLU A 20 -21.44 -13.50 2.33
CA GLU A 20 -20.20 -14.28 2.26
C GLU A 20 -20.03 -15.00 0.92
N LYS A 21 -21.11 -15.57 0.36
CA LYS A 21 -21.08 -16.24 -0.95
C LYS A 21 -20.83 -15.23 -2.07
N LEU A 22 -21.50 -14.08 -2.01
CA LEU A 22 -21.30 -12.99 -2.98
C LEU A 22 -19.84 -12.50 -2.98
N ARG A 23 -19.26 -12.26 -1.79
CA ARG A 23 -17.86 -11.83 -1.67
C ARG A 23 -16.87 -12.86 -2.21
N ASN A 24 -17.10 -14.15 -1.96
CA ASN A 24 -16.24 -15.21 -2.47
C ASN A 24 -16.34 -15.35 -4.00
N MET A 25 -17.53 -15.14 -4.56
CA MET A 25 -17.72 -15.12 -6.02
C MET A 25 -17.04 -13.90 -6.65
N GLU A 26 -17.08 -12.73 -6.00
CA GLU A 26 -16.35 -11.54 -6.44
C GLU A 26 -14.82 -11.78 -6.39
N GLU A 27 -14.30 -12.34 -5.31
CA GLU A 27 -12.88 -12.70 -5.20
C GLU A 27 -12.44 -13.70 -6.28
N HIS A 28 -13.34 -14.59 -6.67
CA HIS A 28 -13.10 -15.54 -7.76
C HIS A 28 -13.00 -14.87 -9.13
N LEU A 29 -13.84 -13.87 -9.41
CA LEU A 29 -13.80 -13.08 -10.65
C LEU A 29 -12.44 -12.36 -10.82
N TYR A 30 -11.81 -11.92 -9.73
CA TYR A 30 -10.48 -11.29 -9.78
C TYR A 30 -9.33 -12.28 -10.06
N ARG A 31 -9.56 -13.59 -9.91
CA ARG A 31 -8.50 -14.62 -10.02
C ARG A 31 -8.69 -15.58 -11.18
N CYS A 32 -9.87 -15.63 -11.79
CA CYS A 32 -10.19 -16.61 -12.82
C CYS A 32 -10.77 -15.96 -14.07
N ASP A 33 -9.93 -15.85 -15.10
CA ASP A 33 -10.31 -15.28 -16.39
C ASP A 33 -11.46 -16.05 -17.05
N CYS A 34 -11.48 -17.38 -16.95
CA CYS A 34 -12.56 -18.20 -17.53
C CYS A 34 -13.94 -17.86 -16.92
N CYS A 35 -14.00 -17.62 -15.61
CA CYS A 35 -15.26 -17.26 -14.95
C CYS A 35 -15.64 -15.81 -15.21
N LEU A 36 -14.64 -14.93 -15.41
CA LEU A 36 -14.87 -13.56 -15.83
C LEU A 36 -15.45 -13.49 -17.24
N GLU A 37 -14.88 -14.21 -18.21
CA GLU A 37 -15.40 -14.26 -19.58
C GLU A 37 -16.81 -14.82 -19.61
N LEU A 38 -17.08 -15.89 -18.85
CA LEU A 38 -18.42 -16.45 -18.75
C LEU A 38 -19.40 -15.44 -18.16
N PHE A 39 -19.04 -14.73 -17.08
CA PHE A 39 -19.88 -13.71 -16.47
C PHE A 39 -20.16 -12.53 -17.41
N LEU A 40 -19.13 -12.02 -18.11
CA LEU A 40 -19.27 -10.93 -19.07
C LEU A 40 -20.14 -11.33 -20.27
N SER A 41 -20.06 -12.60 -20.70
CA SER A 41 -20.90 -13.15 -21.77
C SER A 41 -22.39 -13.23 -21.39
N GLU A 42 -22.72 -13.20 -20.09
CA GLU A 42 -24.10 -13.13 -19.62
C GLU A 42 -24.68 -11.70 -19.54
N ILE A 43 -23.87 -10.69 -19.86
CA ILE A 43 -24.36 -9.31 -19.99
C ILE A 43 -24.81 -9.10 -21.44
N GLY A 44 -26.12 -9.08 -21.65
CA GLY A 44 -26.72 -8.89 -22.97
C GLY A 44 -26.82 -7.43 -23.41
N ASP A 45 -27.02 -7.23 -24.72
CA ASP A 45 -27.17 -5.91 -25.35
C ASP A 45 -28.35 -5.09 -24.79
N ASP A 46 -29.42 -5.75 -24.35
CA ASP A 46 -30.57 -5.08 -23.74
C ASP A 46 -30.20 -4.42 -22.40
N GLU A 47 -29.35 -5.05 -21.61
CA GLU A 47 -28.86 -4.49 -20.33
C GLU A 47 -27.89 -3.33 -20.57
N MET A 48 -27.05 -3.44 -21.61
CA MET A 48 -26.18 -2.34 -22.03
C MET A 48 -27.00 -1.11 -22.45
N ARG A 49 -28.11 -1.32 -23.18
CA ARG A 49 -29.01 -0.24 -23.60
C ARG A 49 -29.74 0.41 -22.43
N ASP A 50 -30.19 -0.39 -21.46
CA ASP A 50 -30.82 0.12 -20.24
C ASP A 50 -29.83 0.87 -19.34
N ALA A 51 -28.59 0.40 -19.22
CA ALA A 51 -27.52 1.10 -18.52
C ALA A 51 -27.19 2.44 -19.19
N SER A 52 -27.08 2.44 -20.52
CA SER A 52 -26.83 3.66 -21.31
C SER A 52 -27.94 4.70 -21.15
N ARG A 53 -29.20 4.28 -20.96
CA ARG A 53 -30.31 5.19 -20.65
C ARG A 53 -30.25 5.78 -19.24
N LYS A 54 -29.78 5.00 -18.26
CA LYS A 54 -29.68 5.43 -16.86
C LYS A 54 -28.49 6.36 -16.61
N ILE A 55 -27.44 6.22 -17.41
CA ILE A 55 -26.22 7.03 -17.29
C ILE A 55 -26.40 8.33 -18.07
N SER A 56 -26.06 9.46 -17.44
CA SER A 56 -26.07 10.76 -18.10
C SER A 56 -24.97 10.82 -19.17
N PRO A 57 -25.22 11.43 -20.35
CA PRO A 57 -24.22 11.51 -21.42
C PRO A 57 -22.92 12.27 -21.03
N ASP A 58 -22.96 13.08 -19.96
CA ASP A 58 -21.79 13.78 -19.42
C ASP A 58 -21.20 13.11 -18.16
N PHE A 59 -21.60 11.88 -17.85
CA PHE A 59 -21.11 11.15 -16.68
C PHE A 59 -19.59 10.99 -16.70
N ASP A 60 -19.02 10.59 -17.84
CA ASP A 60 -17.58 10.38 -18.00
C ASP A 60 -16.78 11.65 -17.70
N LYS A 61 -17.25 12.79 -18.22
CA LYS A 61 -16.62 14.10 -17.99
C LYS A 61 -16.68 14.49 -16.52
N LYS A 62 -17.81 14.24 -15.85
CA LYS A 62 -18.00 14.55 -14.42
C LYS A 62 -17.12 13.67 -13.53
N VAL A 63 -17.01 12.38 -13.81
CA VAL A 63 -16.16 11.44 -13.06
C VAL A 63 -14.68 11.79 -13.25
N LEU A 64 -14.25 12.05 -14.50
CA LEU A 64 -12.87 12.42 -14.78
C LEU A 64 -12.49 13.76 -14.11
N ALA A 65 -13.41 14.72 -14.11
CA ALA A 65 -13.22 15.99 -13.41
C ALA A 65 -13.12 15.81 -11.90
N ALA A 66 -13.95 14.96 -11.30
CA ALA A 66 -13.92 14.65 -9.87
C ALA A 66 -12.63 13.94 -9.45
N ALA A 67 -12.22 12.90 -10.20
CA ALA A 67 -10.98 12.17 -9.96
C ALA A 67 -9.73 13.08 -10.08
N LYS A 68 -9.71 13.94 -11.09
CA LYS A 68 -8.63 14.92 -11.27
C LYS A 68 -8.57 15.93 -10.12
N LYS A 69 -9.73 16.36 -9.61
CA LYS A 69 -9.81 17.27 -8.45
C LYS A 69 -9.22 16.64 -7.20
N GLU A 70 -9.58 15.39 -6.88
CA GLU A 70 -9.00 14.68 -5.73
C GLU A 70 -7.48 14.50 -5.86
N PHE A 71 -7.00 14.14 -7.04
CA PHE A 71 -5.56 13.96 -7.28
C PHE A 71 -4.78 15.27 -7.10
N LEU A 72 -5.34 16.40 -7.56
CA LEU A 72 -4.76 17.73 -7.39
C LEU A 72 -4.77 18.19 -5.93
N GLU A 73 -5.79 17.86 -5.16
CA GLU A 73 -5.86 18.19 -3.72
C GLU A 73 -4.87 17.37 -2.89
N PHE A 74 -4.64 16.10 -3.23
CA PHE A 74 -3.58 15.28 -2.61
C PHE A 74 -2.16 15.76 -2.97
N GLY A 75 -1.95 16.23 -4.21
CA GLY A 75 -0.65 16.73 -4.67
C GLY A 75 -0.24 18.10 -4.07
N ARG A 76 -1.22 18.98 -3.79
CA ARG A 76 -0.95 20.37 -3.39
C ARG A 76 -0.45 20.53 -1.94
N LYS A 77 -0.68 19.54 -1.05
CA LYS A 77 -0.27 19.64 0.37
C LYS A 77 1.21 19.35 0.65
N ARG A 78 2.02 19.00 -0.36
CA ARG A 78 3.45 18.72 -0.20
C ARG A 78 4.31 19.63 -1.07
N VAL A 79 4.29 20.93 -0.80
CA VAL A 79 5.48 21.75 -1.11
C VAL A 79 6.51 21.43 -0.03
N LEU A 80 7.24 20.32 -0.21
CA LEU A 80 8.42 20.04 0.59
C LEU A 80 9.39 21.20 0.36
N ARG A 81 9.62 22.00 1.40
CA ARG A 81 10.73 22.95 1.43
C ARG A 81 12.00 22.11 1.37
N THR A 82 12.68 22.07 0.23
CA THR A 82 13.95 21.37 0.11
C THR A 82 14.93 21.96 1.13
N PRO A 83 15.49 21.17 2.05
CA PRO A 83 16.50 21.68 2.96
C PRO A 83 17.68 22.20 2.13
N GLY A 84 18.16 23.41 2.45
CA GLY A 84 19.29 24.00 1.73
C GLY A 84 20.51 23.08 1.75
N PHE A 85 21.33 23.14 0.68
CA PHE A 85 22.49 22.29 0.44
C PHE A 85 23.41 22.12 1.66
N ASN A 86 23.57 23.19 2.46
CA ASN A 86 24.37 23.19 3.69
C ASN A 86 23.87 22.19 4.75
N LYS A 87 22.55 21.99 4.86
CA LYS A 87 21.97 21.01 5.78
C LYS A 87 22.25 19.59 5.31
N LEU A 88 22.13 19.32 4.01
CA LEU A 88 22.44 18.00 3.42
C LEU A 88 23.90 17.61 3.65
N ILE A 89 24.85 18.53 3.45
CA ILE A 89 26.27 18.28 3.73
C ILE A 89 26.49 17.97 5.20
N ALA A 90 25.91 18.76 6.12
CA ALA A 90 26.06 18.53 7.55
C ALA A 90 25.56 17.14 7.98
N TYR A 91 24.39 16.71 7.47
CA TYR A 91 23.87 15.36 7.73
C TYR A 91 24.76 14.27 7.14
N TYR A 92 25.24 14.44 5.90
CA TYR A 92 26.10 13.45 5.26
C TYR A 92 27.44 13.31 5.99
N THR A 93 28.03 14.41 6.45
CA THR A 93 29.25 14.42 7.26
C THR A 93 29.04 13.73 8.60
N ALA A 94 27.93 14.00 9.29
CA ALA A 94 27.60 13.32 10.55
C ALA A 94 27.46 11.80 10.36
N CYS A 95 26.75 11.37 9.33
CA CYS A 95 26.63 9.95 8.99
C CYS A 95 27.99 9.33 8.64
N ALA A 96 28.81 10.00 7.82
CA ALA A 96 30.12 9.51 7.43
C ALA A 96 31.06 9.34 8.64
N MET A 97 31.03 10.30 9.59
CA MET A 97 31.81 10.19 10.82
C MET A 97 31.40 8.97 11.66
N ILE A 98 30.10 8.71 11.79
CA ILE A 98 29.58 7.53 12.49
C ILE A 98 30.02 6.24 11.78
N THR A 99 29.92 6.19 10.45
CA THR A 99 30.34 5.02 9.66
C THR A 99 31.84 4.75 9.81
N ILE A 100 32.67 5.79 9.73
CA ILE A 100 34.12 5.67 9.90
C ILE A 100 34.43 5.19 11.32
N MET A 101 33.82 5.77 12.35
CA MET A 101 33.98 5.32 13.74
C MET A 101 33.59 3.85 13.92
N LEU A 102 32.48 3.41 13.34
CA LEU A 102 32.04 2.01 13.40
C LEU A 102 32.99 1.06 12.65
N MET A 103 33.51 1.48 11.50
CA MET A 103 34.47 0.71 10.72
C MET A 103 35.80 0.57 11.45
N THR A 104 36.31 1.66 12.03
CA THR A 104 37.56 1.64 12.80
C THR A 104 37.43 0.84 14.10
N ALA A 105 36.25 0.80 14.70
CA ALA A 105 35.96 -0.02 15.88
C ALA A 105 35.79 -1.52 15.56
N GLY A 106 35.83 -1.94 14.29
CA GLY A 106 35.64 -3.32 13.88
C GLY A 106 34.23 -3.89 14.19
N LEU A 107 33.27 -3.02 14.50
CA LEU A 107 31.90 -3.40 14.88
C LEU A 107 31.09 -3.87 13.67
N SER A 108 31.40 -3.37 12.47
CA SER A 108 30.77 -3.77 11.20
C SER A 108 30.98 -5.25 10.87
N LEU A 109 32.14 -5.82 11.19
CA LEU A 109 32.44 -7.25 11.02
C LEU A 109 31.59 -8.10 11.99
N LYS A 110 31.49 -7.68 13.26
CA LYS A 110 30.69 -8.38 14.27
C LYS A 110 29.19 -8.31 14.00
N VAL A 111 28.70 -7.20 13.44
CA VAL A 111 27.30 -7.05 13.01
C VAL A 111 27.03 -7.88 11.76
N ALA A 112 27.94 -7.92 10.78
CA ALA A 112 27.82 -8.76 9.59
C ALA A 112 27.85 -10.26 9.92
N GLU A 113 28.72 -10.69 10.86
CA GLU A 113 28.81 -12.06 11.34
C GLU A 113 27.56 -12.47 12.12
N LYS A 114 27.04 -11.59 13.00
CA LYS A 114 25.75 -11.82 13.68
C LYS A 114 24.57 -11.81 12.72
N LEU A 115 24.54 -10.94 11.70
CA LEU A 115 23.50 -10.94 10.67
C LEU A 115 23.56 -12.20 9.80
N GLY A 116 24.76 -12.70 9.46
CA GLY A 116 24.94 -13.98 8.78
C GLY A 116 24.48 -15.18 9.61
N MET A 117 24.72 -15.15 10.94
CA MET A 117 24.19 -16.15 11.87
C MET A 117 22.66 -16.07 12.04
N LEU A 118 22.09 -14.87 12.14
CA LEU A 118 20.64 -14.65 12.29
C LEU A 118 19.87 -14.93 10.98
N ALA A 119 20.47 -14.67 9.83
CA ALA A 119 19.90 -15.02 8.52
C ALA A 119 19.86 -16.54 8.31
N ASN A 120 20.89 -17.27 8.76
CA ASN A 120 20.92 -18.74 8.66
C ASN A 120 20.16 -19.46 9.78
N THR A 121 19.91 -18.82 10.93
CA THR A 121 19.14 -19.40 12.03
C THR A 121 17.90 -18.56 12.35
N ALA A 122 16.79 -18.94 11.71
CA ALA A 122 15.45 -18.66 12.22
C ALA A 122 14.95 -17.20 12.27
N TRP A 123 15.43 -16.29 11.40
CA TRP A 123 14.77 -14.99 11.17
C TRP A 123 13.76 -15.00 10.00
N GLY A 124 13.92 -15.87 9.00
CA GLY A 124 12.96 -15.99 7.89
C GLY A 124 11.56 -16.43 8.35
N ASN A 125 11.46 -17.41 9.25
CA ASN A 125 10.18 -18.01 9.64
C ASN A 125 9.46 -17.31 10.81
N ARG A 126 10.13 -16.46 11.60
CA ARG A 126 9.47 -15.73 12.73
C ARG A 126 8.91 -14.37 12.33
N ILE A 127 9.44 -13.74 11.29
CA ILE A 127 8.96 -12.42 10.82
C ILE A 127 7.54 -12.54 10.25
N GLU A 128 7.20 -13.69 9.64
CA GLU A 128 5.86 -13.93 9.08
C GLU A 128 4.77 -14.16 10.15
N GLN A 129 5.13 -14.54 11.38
CA GLN A 129 4.15 -14.81 12.44
C GLN A 129 4.08 -13.72 13.52
N GLY A 130 5.07 -12.83 13.62
CA GLY A 130 5.17 -11.83 14.68
C GLY A 130 4.98 -10.38 14.24
N VAL A 131 5.00 -10.08 12.95
CA VAL A 131 4.90 -8.70 12.46
C VAL A 131 3.46 -8.44 12.03
N SER A 132 2.68 -7.85 12.93
CA SER A 132 1.37 -7.28 12.56
C SER A 132 1.57 -6.35 11.36
N LEU A 133 0.71 -6.45 10.34
CA LEU A 133 0.73 -5.61 9.13
C LEU A 133 0.71 -4.09 9.42
N ASN A 134 0.44 -3.70 10.66
CA ASN A 134 0.47 -2.34 11.17
C ASN A 134 1.85 -1.87 11.65
N TRP A 135 2.87 -2.73 11.65
CA TRP A 135 4.22 -2.36 12.08
C TRP A 135 4.92 -1.42 11.09
N PRO A 136 4.90 -1.66 9.76
CA PRO A 136 5.48 -0.72 8.80
C PRO A 136 4.82 0.66 8.87
N THR A 137 3.50 0.71 9.07
CA THR A 137 2.75 1.96 9.19
C THR A 137 3.04 2.68 10.52
N LYS A 138 3.21 1.96 11.63
CA LYS A 138 3.64 2.55 12.91
C LYS A 138 5.07 3.09 12.84
N VAL A 139 6.00 2.37 12.22
CA VAL A 139 7.38 2.82 12.05
C VAL A 139 7.43 4.05 11.14
N ALA A 140 6.72 4.04 10.02
CA ALA A 140 6.61 5.19 9.14
C ALA A 140 5.99 6.41 9.84
N LYS A 141 4.94 6.21 10.64
CA LYS A 141 4.30 7.28 11.42
C LYS A 141 5.25 7.86 12.47
N LYS A 142 5.95 7.01 13.22
CA LYS A 142 6.88 7.44 14.27
C LYS A 142 8.12 8.13 13.70
N ALA A 143 8.61 7.67 12.53
CA ALA A 143 9.68 8.35 11.81
C ALA A 143 9.23 9.73 11.29
N ASN A 144 8.00 9.83 10.77
CA ASN A 144 7.45 11.10 10.33
C ASN A 144 7.25 12.09 11.49
N GLU A 145 6.72 11.63 12.62
CA GLU A 145 6.60 12.43 13.85
C GLU A 145 7.96 12.88 14.38
N TRP A 146 8.97 12.01 14.32
CA TRP A 146 10.34 12.35 14.72
C TRP A 146 10.95 13.43 13.82
N ILE A 147 10.82 13.32 12.49
CA ILE A 147 11.32 14.32 11.54
C ILE A 147 10.65 15.68 11.79
N ILE A 148 9.34 15.70 12.03
CA ILE A 148 8.58 16.93 12.34
C ILE A 148 9.06 17.55 13.67
N ASN A 149 9.26 16.75 14.71
CA ASN A 149 9.77 17.25 16.01
C ASN A 149 11.22 17.73 15.92
N PHE A 150 12.03 17.12 15.06
CA PHE A 150 13.41 17.54 14.79
C PHE A 150 13.46 18.89 14.06
N GLU A 151 12.61 19.09 13.06
CA GLU A 151 12.54 20.34 12.29
C GLU A 151 11.99 21.53 13.10
N THR A 152 11.16 21.26 14.12
CA THR A 152 10.58 22.27 15.01
C THR A 152 11.45 22.60 16.23
N GLY A 153 12.65 22.00 16.35
CA GLY A 153 13.63 22.33 17.38
C GLY A 153 13.34 21.77 18.78
N LYS A 154 12.39 20.82 18.91
CA LYS A 154 12.07 20.12 20.18
C LYS A 154 12.65 18.69 20.19
N GLY A 155 13.89 18.54 19.73
CA GLY A 155 14.55 17.25 19.58
C GLY A 155 15.09 16.70 20.91
N GLY A 156 14.34 15.81 21.55
CA GLY A 156 14.83 14.94 22.62
C GLY A 156 14.05 13.63 22.62
N PHE A 157 14.74 12.50 22.70
CA PHE A 157 14.09 11.24 23.05
C PHE A 157 13.62 11.35 24.51
N GLY A 158 12.37 11.74 24.70
CA GLY A 158 11.68 11.55 25.98
C GLY A 158 11.49 10.05 26.18
N ILE A 159 12.49 9.43 26.80
CA ILE A 159 12.36 8.13 27.45
C ILE A 159 12.10 8.44 28.91
N GLU A 160 10.82 8.53 29.27
CA GLU A 160 10.33 8.12 30.58
C GLU A 160 9.52 6.83 30.38
#